data_AF-A0A328DQ56-F1
#
_entry.id   AF-A0A328DQ56-F1
#
_cell.length_a   1.000
_cell.length_b   1.000
_cell.length_c   1.000
_cell.angle_alpha   90.00
_cell.angle_beta   90.00
_cell.angle_gamma   90.00
#
_symmetry.space_group_name_H-M   'P 1'
#
loop_
_entity.id
_entity.type
_entity.pdbx_description
1 polymer ?
#
loop_
_entity_poly.entity_id
_entity_poly.type
_entity_poly.pdbx_seq_one_letter_code
_entity_poly.pdbx_strand_id
1 'polypeptide(L)'
;MGRSYMDGGSIKNFDVVDNKDKYRVVGDNKIMIQFNPTSSVRPAPGGGPEIPMHRFDFLDFDKVPTRLNQTYILTDVVGQVCSEGEAMDKNINNRVVRCLMLELQDLSGAKTRLTLWGKSVEDYITQKRHLRVL
;
A
#
# COMPACT_ATOMS: atom_id res chain seq x y z
N MET A 1 -1.73 -33.39 33.02
CA MET A 1 -0.66 -32.97 32.10
C MET A 1 -1.23 -31.92 31.16
N GLY A 2 -0.82 -30.66 31.30
CA GLY A 2 -1.38 -29.53 30.55
C GLY A 2 -0.96 -29.56 29.08
N ARG A 3 -1.90 -29.35 28.18
CA ARG A 3 -1.62 -29.14 26.76
C ARG A 3 -0.90 -27.80 26.62
N SER A 4 0.38 -27.82 26.29
CA SER A 4 1.13 -26.67 25.84
C SER A 4 0.51 -26.18 24.52
N TYR A 5 -0.23 -25.08 24.57
CA TYR A 5 -0.51 -24.33 23.35
C TYR A 5 0.84 -23.81 22.85
N MET A 6 1.25 -24.23 21.66
CA MET A 6 2.38 -23.64 20.96
C MET A 6 2.13 -22.13 20.92
N ASP A 7 3.03 -21.35 21.52
CA ASP A 7 3.02 -19.89 21.42
C ASP A 7 2.85 -19.53 19.94
N GLY A 8 1.74 -18.87 19.59
CA GLY A 8 1.53 -18.34 18.24
C GLY A 8 2.63 -17.33 17.89
N GLY A 9 2.70 -16.97 16.60
CA GLY A 9 3.58 -15.88 16.18
C GLY A 9 3.24 -14.62 16.95
N SER A 10 4.25 -13.96 17.49
CA SER A 10 4.02 -12.88 18.46
C SER A 10 5.04 -11.79 18.33
N ILE A 11 4.60 -10.56 18.51
CA ILE A 11 5.42 -9.40 18.80
C ILE A 11 5.13 -9.03 20.26
N LYS A 12 6.14 -8.91 21.10
CA LYS A 12 6.01 -8.64 22.56
C LYS A 12 7.00 -7.55 22.98
N ASN A 13 6.72 -6.89 24.11
CA ASN A 13 7.58 -5.88 24.75
C ASN A 13 7.92 -4.68 23.83
N PHE A 14 6.91 -4.17 23.13
CA PHE A 14 7.02 -2.95 22.32
C PHE A 14 6.35 -1.79 23.05
N ASP A 15 6.73 -0.57 22.70
CA ASP A 15 6.05 0.62 23.16
C ASP A 15 4.84 0.92 22.26
N VAL A 16 3.79 1.48 22.85
CA VAL A 16 2.67 2.06 22.12
C VAL A 16 2.79 3.57 22.22
N VAL A 17 2.97 4.22 21.07
CA VAL A 17 3.17 5.66 20.98
C VAL A 17 2.18 6.29 20.01
N ASP A 18 2.04 7.60 20.06
CA ASP A 18 1.22 8.34 19.09
C ASP A 18 1.73 8.11 17.66
N ASN A 19 0.81 7.95 16.72
CA ASN A 19 1.14 7.79 15.31
C ASN A 19 1.60 9.12 14.70
N LYS A 20 2.43 9.04 13.65
CA LYS A 20 2.96 10.20 12.91
C LYS A 20 1.84 11.13 12.45
N ASP A 21 2.07 12.43 12.45
CA ASP A 21 1.05 13.41 11.99
C ASP A 21 0.84 13.43 10.47
N LYS A 22 1.76 12.82 9.71
CA LYS A 22 1.77 12.85 8.25
C LYS A 22 1.96 11.47 7.63
N TYR A 23 1.33 11.26 6.48
CA TYR A 23 1.48 10.09 5.61
C TYR A 23 1.18 8.75 6.31
N ARG A 24 0.13 8.72 7.14
CA ARG A 24 -0.36 7.47 7.72
C ARG A 24 -0.91 6.58 6.62
N VAL A 25 -0.41 5.34 6.58
CA VAL A 25 -0.96 4.29 5.71
C VAL A 25 -2.35 3.88 6.18
N VAL A 26 -2.54 3.82 7.50
CA VAL A 26 -3.83 3.49 8.14
C VAL A 26 -4.35 4.75 8.83
N GLY A 27 -5.25 5.46 8.16
CA GLY A 27 -5.64 6.83 8.55
C GLY A 27 -6.41 6.93 9.87
N ASP A 28 -7.18 5.90 10.21
CA ASP A 28 -7.97 5.82 11.44
C ASP A 28 -7.15 5.40 12.67
N ASN A 29 -5.93 4.87 12.47
CA ASN A 29 -5.09 4.41 13.55
C ASN A 29 -4.27 5.56 14.15
N LYS A 30 -4.58 5.93 15.40
CA LYS A 30 -3.93 7.03 16.14
C LYS A 30 -2.64 6.60 16.85
N ILE A 31 -2.33 5.32 16.90
CA ILE A 31 -1.16 4.78 17.60
C ILE A 31 -0.26 3.96 16.66
N MET A 32 1.00 3.79 17.04
CA MET A 32 1.93 2.88 16.40
C MET A 32 2.70 2.06 17.44
N ILE A 33 3.12 0.87 17.03
CA ILE A 33 4.08 0.09 17.82
C ILE A 33 5.49 0.58 17.53
N GLN A 34 6.28 0.80 18.57
CA GLN A 34 7.68 1.16 18.46
C GLN A 34 8.53 0.06 19.10
N PHE A 35 9.44 -0.51 18.31
CA PHE A 35 10.37 -1.51 18.82
C PHE A 35 11.46 -0.81 19.64
N ASN A 36 11.86 -1.47 20.72
CA ASN A 36 12.91 -1.06 21.61
C ASN A 36 13.83 -2.28 21.90
N PRO A 37 14.95 -2.10 22.63
CA PRO A 37 15.88 -3.21 22.90
C PRO A 37 15.29 -4.42 23.64
N THR A 38 14.11 -4.28 24.28
CA THR A 38 13.41 -5.38 24.98
C THR A 38 12.36 -6.07 24.12
N SER A 39 12.05 -5.53 22.94
CA SER A 39 11.08 -6.09 22.01
C SER A 39 11.52 -7.45 21.49
N SER A 40 10.56 -8.38 21.38
CA SER A 40 10.81 -9.72 20.84
C SER A 40 9.79 -10.08 19.78
N VAL A 41 10.26 -10.75 18.72
CA VAL A 41 9.45 -11.23 17.60
C VAL A 41 9.65 -12.74 17.50
N ARG A 42 8.54 -13.49 17.45
CA ARG A 42 8.53 -14.94 17.27
C ARG A 42 7.75 -15.29 15.99
N PRO A 43 8.29 -16.17 15.12
CA PRO A 43 7.58 -16.63 13.94
C PRO A 43 6.26 -17.29 14.29
N ALA A 44 5.26 -17.12 13.43
CA ALA A 44 4.03 -17.88 13.54
C ALA A 44 4.29 -19.36 13.22
N PRO A 45 3.76 -20.31 14.03
CA PRO A 45 3.77 -21.70 13.62
C PRO A 45 2.94 -21.85 12.34
N GLY A 46 3.37 -22.74 11.44
CA GLY A 46 2.57 -23.11 10.28
C GLY A 46 1.21 -23.64 10.72
N GLY A 47 0.14 -23.28 10.01
CA GLY A 47 -1.23 -23.67 10.36
C GLY A 47 -1.92 -22.80 11.41
N GLY A 48 -1.39 -21.62 11.72
CA GLY A 48 -2.09 -20.58 12.48
C GLY A 48 -3.28 -19.99 11.72
N PRO A 49 -4.07 -19.10 12.36
CA PRO A 49 -5.15 -18.39 11.68
C PRO A 49 -4.59 -17.60 10.49
N GLU A 50 -5.35 -17.57 9.39
CA GLU A 50 -4.99 -16.81 8.21
C GLU A 50 -4.96 -15.31 8.57
N ILE A 51 -3.77 -14.71 8.54
CA ILE A 51 -3.59 -13.28 8.75
C ILE A 51 -3.67 -12.61 7.37
N PRO A 52 -4.61 -11.68 7.14
CA PRO A 52 -4.69 -10.96 5.88
C PRO A 52 -3.36 -10.24 5.57
N MET A 53 -2.84 -10.43 4.36
CA MET A 53 -1.58 -9.83 3.93
C MET A 53 -1.67 -8.30 3.83
N HIS A 54 -2.85 -7.80 3.46
CA HIS A 54 -3.11 -6.37 3.27
C HIS A 54 -4.46 -5.99 3.86
N ARG A 55 -4.54 -4.74 4.36
CA ARG A 55 -5.78 -4.03 4.64
C ARG A 55 -5.86 -2.87 3.65
N PHE A 56 -7.01 -2.71 3.01
CA PHE A 56 -7.29 -1.57 2.14
C PHE A 56 -8.45 -0.76 2.71
N ASP A 57 -8.35 0.56 2.61
CA ASP A 57 -9.44 1.50 2.93
C ASP A 57 -9.80 2.30 1.66
N PHE A 58 -10.51 1.62 0.74
CA PHE A 58 -10.77 2.16 -0.59
C PHE A 58 -11.66 3.40 -0.54
N LEU A 59 -11.23 4.42 -1.28
CA LEU A 59 -11.99 5.64 -1.49
C LEU A 59 -12.54 5.68 -2.92
N ASP A 60 -13.82 5.98 -3.05
CA ASP A 60 -14.46 6.23 -4.34
C ASP A 60 -13.77 7.38 -5.09
N PHE A 61 -13.73 7.31 -6.42
CA PHE A 61 -12.95 8.26 -7.23
C PHE A 61 -13.45 9.70 -7.11
N ASP A 62 -14.76 9.90 -6.96
CA ASP A 62 -15.39 11.22 -6.75
C ASP A 62 -15.01 11.85 -5.41
N LYS A 63 -14.59 11.05 -4.43
CA LYS A 63 -14.13 11.48 -3.11
C LYS A 63 -12.61 11.69 -3.03
N VAL A 64 -11.83 11.23 -4.00
CA VAL A 64 -10.37 11.50 -4.04
C VAL A 64 -10.02 12.99 -3.87
N PRO A 65 -10.74 13.95 -4.49
CA PRO A 65 -10.50 15.38 -4.26
C PRO A 65 -10.63 15.83 -2.80
N THR A 66 -11.41 15.13 -1.96
CA THR A 66 -11.52 15.48 -0.53
C THR A 66 -10.24 15.20 0.25
N ARG A 67 -9.31 14.42 -0.32
CA ARG A 67 -7.99 14.14 0.23
C ARG A 67 -6.92 15.14 -0.21
N LEU A 68 -7.26 16.09 -1.09
CA LEU A 68 -6.33 17.12 -1.52
C LEU A 68 -5.84 17.92 -0.30
N ASN A 69 -4.53 18.11 -0.19
CA ASN A 69 -3.85 18.76 0.94
C ASN A 69 -3.99 18.06 2.30
N GLN A 70 -4.67 16.92 2.38
CA GLN A 70 -4.73 16.10 3.60
C GLN A 70 -3.46 15.26 3.73
N THR A 71 -2.36 15.90 4.13
CA THR A 71 -1.05 15.24 4.25
C THR A 71 -0.96 14.19 5.37
N TYR A 72 -2.01 14.04 6.19
CA TYR A 72 -2.03 13.06 7.28
C TYR A 72 -2.27 11.62 6.82
N ILE A 73 -2.81 11.40 5.62
CA ILE A 73 -3.29 10.08 5.17
C ILE A 73 -2.92 9.77 3.71
N LEU A 74 -2.61 8.51 3.41
CA LEU A 74 -2.50 7.99 2.05
C LEU A 74 -3.85 7.41 1.58
N THR A 75 -4.14 7.48 0.28
CA THR A 75 -5.45 7.08 -0.26
C THR A 75 -5.32 5.79 -1.05
N ASP A 76 -6.11 4.79 -0.68
CA ASP A 76 -6.26 3.57 -1.45
C ASP A 76 -7.38 3.75 -2.47
N VAL A 77 -7.13 3.36 -3.72
CA VAL A 77 -8.11 3.37 -4.80
C VAL A 77 -8.00 2.07 -5.58
N VAL A 78 -9.11 1.61 -6.15
CA VAL A 78 -9.16 0.41 -6.99
C VAL A 78 -10.03 0.66 -8.21
N GLY A 79 -9.57 0.19 -9.37
CA GLY A 79 -10.31 0.27 -10.62
C GLY A 79 -9.61 -0.48 -11.74
N GLN A 80 -10.32 -0.67 -12.84
CA GLN A 80 -9.78 -1.26 -14.05
C GLN A 80 -8.92 -0.24 -14.80
N VAL A 81 -7.72 -0.62 -15.22
CA VAL A 81 -6.93 0.22 -16.13
C VAL A 81 -7.67 0.31 -17.48
N CYS A 82 -8.19 1.48 -17.82
CA CYS A 82 -8.97 1.71 -19.04
C CYS A 82 -8.20 2.54 -20.10
N SER A 83 -7.13 3.22 -19.69
CA SER A 83 -6.25 3.93 -20.62
C SER A 83 -4.82 3.99 -20.09
N GLU A 84 -3.86 4.05 -21.00
CA GLU A 84 -2.43 4.07 -20.73
C GLU A 84 -1.78 5.10 -21.64
N GLY A 85 -0.98 6.00 -21.08
CA GLY A 85 -0.15 6.90 -21.85
C GLY A 85 1.15 6.26 -22.33
N GLU A 86 2.04 7.05 -22.91
CA GLU A 86 3.38 6.58 -23.22
C GLU A 86 4.28 6.66 -21.99
N ALA A 87 5.12 5.64 -21.80
CA ALA A 87 6.16 5.70 -20.78
C ALA A 87 7.26 6.67 -21.26
N MET A 88 7.55 7.69 -20.45
CA MET A 88 8.46 8.77 -20.82
C MET A 88 9.40 9.15 -19.67
N ASP A 89 10.54 9.71 -20.03
CA ASP A 89 11.57 10.11 -19.08
C ASP A 89 11.41 11.58 -18.72
N LYS A 90 11.38 11.89 -17.42
CA LYS A 90 11.32 13.26 -16.91
C LYS A 90 12.57 13.61 -16.11
N ASN A 91 13.10 14.81 -16.32
CA ASN A 91 14.17 15.35 -15.48
C ASN A 91 13.56 16.03 -14.24
N ILE A 92 13.82 15.47 -13.07
CA ILE A 92 13.37 15.97 -11.76
C ILE A 92 14.61 16.11 -10.87
N ASN A 93 14.92 17.34 -10.44
CA ASN A 93 16.07 17.62 -9.58
C ASN A 93 17.39 16.99 -10.09
N ASN A 94 17.71 17.19 -11.37
CA ASN A 94 18.86 16.62 -12.07
C ASN A 94 18.90 15.08 -12.11
N ARG A 95 17.76 14.42 -11.93
CA ARG A 95 17.63 12.97 -12.09
C ARG A 95 16.62 12.66 -13.19
N VAL A 96 16.99 11.77 -14.09
CA VAL A 96 16.06 11.23 -15.07
C VAL A 96 15.24 10.13 -14.40
N VAL A 97 13.92 10.31 -14.36
CA VAL A 97 12.97 9.37 -13.76
C VAL A 97 11.92 9.01 -14.79
N ARG A 98 11.78 7.71 -15.07
CA ARG A 98 10.74 7.19 -15.96
C ARG A 98 9.36 7.35 -15.32
N CYS A 99 8.37 7.74 -16.09
CA CYS A 99 7.00 7.88 -15.64
C CYS A 99 6.01 7.33 -16.66
N LEU A 100 4.86 6.87 -16.17
CA LEU A 100 3.76 6.35 -16.99
C LEU A 100 2.45 6.80 -16.38
N MET A 101 1.62 7.47 -17.16
CA MET A 101 0.27 7.85 -16.73
C MET A 101 -0.72 6.74 -17.08
N LEU A 102 -1.55 6.38 -16.11
CA LEU A 102 -2.67 5.45 -16.26
C LEU A 102 -3.99 6.15 -15.96
N GLU A 103 -5.06 5.67 -16.58
CA GLU A 103 -6.44 5.98 -16.21
C GLU A 103 -7.10 4.74 -15.66
N LEU A 104 -7.68 4.85 -14.46
CA LEU A 104 -8.50 3.82 -13.86
C LEU A 104 -9.97 4.17 -14.04
N GLN A 105 -10.81 3.15 -14.21
CA GLN A 105 -12.27 3.23 -14.19
C GLN A 105 -12.82 2.36 -13.07
N ASP A 106 -13.73 2.90 -12.26
CA ASP A 106 -14.44 2.13 -11.23
C ASP A 106 -15.73 1.50 -11.77
N LEU A 107 -16.47 0.78 -10.90
CA LEU A 107 -17.72 0.12 -11.28
C LEU A 107 -18.86 1.10 -11.61
N SER A 108 -18.79 2.35 -11.17
CA SER A 108 -19.75 3.40 -11.53
C SER A 108 -19.47 4.00 -12.91
N GLY A 109 -18.30 3.69 -13.48
CA GLY A 109 -17.79 4.28 -14.71
C GLY A 109 -17.05 5.59 -14.50
N ALA A 110 -16.91 6.06 -13.25
CA ALA A 110 -16.07 7.20 -12.93
C ALA A 110 -14.61 6.88 -13.20
N LYS A 111 -13.83 7.91 -13.50
CA LYS A 111 -12.43 7.77 -13.93
C LYS A 111 -11.50 8.63 -13.10
N THR A 112 -10.31 8.10 -12.82
CA THR A 112 -9.23 8.85 -12.17
C THR A 112 -7.90 8.59 -12.86
N ARG A 113 -7.02 9.59 -12.86
CA ARG A 113 -5.69 9.51 -13.47
C ARG A 113 -4.65 9.39 -12.38
N LEU A 114 -3.68 8.50 -12.59
CA LEU A 114 -2.53 8.34 -11.72
C LEU A 114 -1.25 8.27 -12.55
N THR A 115 -0.12 8.56 -11.91
CA THR A 115 1.20 8.47 -12.54
C THR A 115 2.09 7.52 -11.76
N LEU A 116 2.56 6.47 -12.43
CA LEU A 116 3.61 5.59 -11.95
C LEU A 116 4.97 6.25 -12.18
N TRP A 117 5.91 6.00 -11.28
CA TRP A 117 7.25 6.60 -11.30
C TRP A 117 8.35 5.58 -11.02
N GLY A 118 9.48 5.72 -11.72
CA GLY A 118 10.67 4.89 -11.56
C GLY A 118 10.35 3.40 -11.72
N LYS A 119 10.82 2.59 -10.76
CA LYS A 119 10.67 1.13 -10.76
C LYS A 119 9.22 0.66 -10.94
N SER A 120 8.23 1.38 -10.40
CA SER A 120 6.82 1.00 -10.55
C SER A 120 6.35 0.95 -12.02
N VAL A 121 6.98 1.74 -12.91
CA VAL A 121 6.72 1.68 -14.35
C VAL A 121 7.25 0.37 -14.95
N GLU A 122 8.47 -0.02 -14.56
CA GLU A 122 9.13 -1.24 -15.04
C GLU A 122 8.39 -2.49 -14.57
N ASP A 123 7.99 -2.53 -13.30
CA ASP A 123 7.23 -3.63 -12.70
C ASP A 123 5.87 -3.78 -13.41
N TYR A 124 5.16 -2.68 -13.64
CA TYR A 124 3.88 -2.68 -14.35
C TYR A 124 4.00 -3.19 -15.79
N ILE A 125 4.98 -2.69 -16.56
CA ILE A 125 5.21 -3.13 -17.94
C ILE A 125 5.55 -4.64 -17.98
N THR A 126 6.36 -5.11 -17.03
CA THR A 126 6.75 -6.51 -16.93
C THR A 126 5.55 -7.41 -16.62
N GLN A 127 4.75 -7.05 -15.61
CA GLN A 127 3.55 -7.82 -15.23
C GLN A 127 2.52 -7.85 -16.35
N LYS A 128 2.28 -6.70 -17.01
CA LYS A 128 1.36 -6.59 -18.15
C LYS A 128 1.74 -7.51 -19.31
N ARG A 129 3.03 -7.70 -19.59
CA ARG A 129 3.50 -8.63 -20.64
C ARG A 129 3.10 -10.07 -20.33
N HIS A 130 3.18 -10.49 -19.07
CA HIS A 130 2.80 -11.85 -18.68
C HIS A 130 1.29 -12.10 -18.80
N LEU A 131 0.46 -11.07 -18.55
CA LEU A 131 -1.00 -11.15 -18.68
C LEU A 131 -1.49 -11.22 -20.14
N ARG A 132 -0.64 -10.92 -21.13
CA ARG A 132 -0.99 -10.98 -22.56
C ARG A 132 -0.60 -12.30 -23.25
N VAL A 133 -0.03 -13.26 -22.50
CA VAL A 133 0.45 -14.55 -23.01
C VAL A 133 -0.47 -15.71 -22.58
N LEU A 134 -1.58 -15.39 -21.90
CA LEU A 134 -2.70 -16.29 -21.60
C LEU A 134 -3.91 -15.89 -22.43
#